data_AF-A0A5C4L6Y1-F1
#
_entry.id   AF-A0A5C4L6Y1-F1
#
_cell.length_a   1.000
_cell.length_b   1.000
_cell.length_c   1.000
_cell.angle_alpha   90.00
_cell.angle_beta   90.00
_cell.angle_gamma   90.00
#
_symmetry.space_group_name_H-M   'P 1'
#
loop_
_entity.id
_entity.type
_entity.pdbx_description
1 polymer ?
#
loop_
_entity_poly.entity_id
_entity_poly.type
_entity_poly.pdbx_seq_one_letter_code
_entity_poly.pdbx_strand_id
1 'polypeptide(L)'
;MSKRPSLIGGLTLPGAEPATPKPEAPAERAAPEVSAKPAGRRPRPETVHTSIYLPREVHRRLREIAFTRDVKVHDVIMEGIDAALQKHGHPSVEALKGDKNG
;
A
#
# COMPACT_ATOMS: atom_id res chain seq x y z
N MET A 1 -16.26 -30.99 -8.67
CA MET A 1 -15.88 -29.57 -8.84
C MET A 1 -17.14 -28.71 -8.77
N SER A 2 -17.63 -28.39 -7.57
CA SER A 2 -18.82 -27.54 -7.42
C SER A 2 -18.46 -26.10 -7.77
N LYS A 3 -19.05 -25.57 -8.86
CA LYS A 3 -18.95 -24.16 -9.23
C LYS A 3 -19.59 -23.33 -8.11
N ARG A 4 -18.83 -22.42 -7.51
CA ARG A 4 -19.34 -21.49 -6.49
C ARG A 4 -20.49 -20.69 -7.11
N PRO A 5 -21.71 -20.71 -6.55
CA PRO A 5 -22.79 -19.87 -7.04
C PRO A 5 -22.42 -18.40 -6.81
N SER A 6 -22.41 -17.60 -7.88
CA SER A 6 -22.15 -16.17 -7.82
C SER A 6 -23.35 -15.45 -7.22
N LEU A 7 -23.18 -14.86 -6.03
CA LEU A 7 -24.19 -14.01 -5.39
C LEU A 7 -24.31 -12.63 -6.06
N ILE A 8 -23.31 -12.24 -6.87
CA ILE A 8 -23.25 -10.92 -7.52
C ILE A 8 -24.11 -10.89 -8.80
N GLY A 9 -24.36 -12.04 -9.43
CA GLY A 9 -25.13 -12.11 -10.68
C GLY A 9 -26.61 -11.76 -10.58
N GLY A 10 -27.16 -11.71 -9.37
CA GLY A 10 -28.59 -11.41 -9.12
C GLY A 10 -28.88 -9.98 -8.66
N LEU A 11 -27.87 -9.11 -8.55
CA LEU A 11 -28.06 -7.74 -8.08
C LEU A 11 -28.51 -6.85 -9.24
N THR A 12 -29.81 -6.58 -9.30
CA THR A 12 -30.39 -5.56 -10.18
C THR A 12 -30.19 -4.19 -9.55
N LEU A 13 -29.33 -3.35 -10.14
CA LEU A 13 -29.18 -1.95 -9.76
C LEU A 13 -30.37 -1.14 -10.30
N PRO A 14 -31.11 -0.39 -9.46
CA PRO A 14 -32.14 0.52 -9.97
C PRO A 14 -31.45 1.66 -10.76
N GLY A 15 -31.74 1.74 -12.05
CA GLY A 15 -31.18 2.74 -12.98
C GLY A 15 -30.40 2.16 -14.17
N ALA A 16 -30.27 0.84 -14.29
CA ALA A 16 -29.72 0.21 -15.49
C ALA A 16 -30.81 0.10 -16.58
N GLU A 17 -30.97 1.15 -17.38
CA GLU A 17 -31.76 1.09 -18.61
C GLU A 17 -31.13 0.08 -19.60
N PRO A 18 -31.93 -0.80 -20.24
CA PRO A 18 -31.43 -1.78 -21.18
C PRO A 18 -30.94 -1.09 -22.46
N ALA A 19 -29.63 -1.11 -22.68
CA ALA A 19 -29.04 -0.65 -23.94
C ALA A 19 -29.46 -1.57 -25.10
N THR A 20 -30.10 -0.98 -26.11
CA THR A 20 -30.43 -1.63 -27.38
C THR A 20 -29.14 -2.00 -28.14
N PRO A 21 -29.03 -3.20 -28.74
CA PRO A 21 -27.83 -3.60 -29.46
C PRO A 21 -27.79 -2.92 -30.85
N LYS A 22 -26.72 -2.18 -31.13
CA LYS A 22 -26.40 -1.64 -32.46
C LYS A 22 -25.31 -2.52 -33.10
N PRO A 23 -25.45 -2.96 -34.36
CA PRO A 23 -24.43 -3.79 -35.01
C PRO A 23 -23.29 -2.98 -35.65
N GLU A 24 -22.10 -3.60 -35.63
CA GLU A 24 -20.85 -3.41 -36.39
C GLU A 24 -20.04 -2.11 -36.32
N ALA A 25 -18.82 -2.22 -35.76
CA ALA A 25 -17.56 -2.15 -36.52
C ALA A 25 -16.36 -2.51 -35.61
N PRO A 26 -15.33 -3.24 -36.10
CA PRO A 26 -14.14 -3.53 -35.32
C PRO A 26 -13.23 -2.30 -35.30
N ALA A 27 -13.39 -1.48 -34.26
CA ALA A 27 -12.47 -0.38 -33.98
C ALA A 27 -11.31 -0.91 -33.14
N GLU A 28 -10.21 -1.23 -33.82
CA GLU A 28 -8.89 -1.28 -33.22
C GLU A 28 -8.64 0.02 -32.44
N ARG A 29 -8.66 -0.07 -31.11
CA ARG A 29 -8.16 0.97 -30.22
C ARG A 29 -6.93 0.43 -29.53
N ALA A 30 -5.79 0.66 -30.17
CA ALA A 30 -4.52 0.78 -29.49
C ALA A 30 -4.74 1.62 -28.23
N ALA A 31 -4.54 1.02 -27.06
CA ALA A 31 -4.54 1.75 -25.80
C ALA A 31 -3.40 2.78 -25.88
N PRO A 32 -3.63 4.07 -25.62
CA PRO A 32 -2.52 4.96 -25.40
C PRO A 32 -1.86 4.52 -24.10
N GLU A 33 -0.63 4.01 -24.19
CA GLU A 33 0.26 3.89 -23.05
C GLU A 33 0.47 5.29 -22.49
N VAL A 34 -0.32 5.65 -21.48
CA VAL A 34 -0.07 6.83 -20.67
C VAL A 34 1.17 6.52 -19.85
N SER A 35 2.34 6.74 -20.46
CA SER A 35 3.62 6.86 -19.77
C SER A 35 3.58 8.12 -18.93
N ALA A 36 2.90 8.04 -17.79
CA ALA A 36 2.97 9.06 -16.76
C ALA A 36 4.42 9.12 -16.25
N LYS A 37 5.21 10.03 -16.83
CA LYS A 37 6.52 10.38 -16.31
C LYS A 37 6.35 10.79 -14.84
N PRO A 38 7.08 10.17 -13.89
CA PRO A 38 6.91 10.51 -12.48
C PRO A 38 7.23 11.98 -12.29
N ALA A 39 6.27 12.73 -11.74
CA ALA A 39 6.46 14.11 -11.32
C ALA A 39 7.71 14.18 -10.43
N GLY A 40 8.57 15.17 -10.69
CA GLY A 40 9.90 15.32 -10.10
C GLY A 40 9.93 14.96 -8.62
N ARG A 41 10.65 13.89 -8.29
CA ARG A 41 10.83 13.43 -6.92
C ARG A 41 11.60 14.53 -6.17
N ARG A 42 10.94 15.20 -5.22
CA ARG A 42 11.63 16.03 -4.22
C ARG A 42 12.80 15.22 -3.65
N PRO A 43 13.98 15.82 -3.43
CA PRO A 43 15.12 15.10 -2.89
C PRO A 43 14.68 14.43 -1.58
N ARG A 44 14.58 13.11 -1.61
CA ARG A 44 14.18 12.34 -0.42
C ARG A 44 15.36 12.44 0.54
N PRO A 45 15.15 12.75 1.83
CA PRO A 45 16.23 12.67 2.82
C PRO A 45 16.93 11.33 2.66
N GLU A 46 18.26 11.28 2.81
CA GLU A 46 19.04 10.05 2.61
C GLU A 46 18.41 8.93 3.46
N THR A 47 17.63 8.09 2.79
CA THR A 47 16.81 7.05 3.41
C THR A 47 17.20 5.78 2.69
N VAL A 48 17.80 4.86 3.44
CA VAL A 48 18.09 3.52 2.91
C VAL A 48 16.80 2.74 2.86
N HIS A 49 16.42 2.28 1.66
CA HIS A 49 15.29 1.38 1.51
C HIS A 49 15.69 -0.02 1.98
N THR A 50 15.02 -0.50 3.01
CA THR A 50 15.30 -1.83 3.59
C THR A 50 14.02 -2.66 3.55
N SER A 51 14.16 -3.91 3.09
CA SER A 51 13.10 -4.91 3.16
C SER A 51 13.38 -5.88 4.31
N ILE A 52 12.36 -6.24 5.08
CA ILE A 52 12.46 -7.20 6.18
C ILE A 52 11.50 -8.36 5.95
N TYR A 53 11.95 -9.57 6.26
CA TYR A 53 11.12 -10.77 6.23
C TYR A 53 10.53 -11.00 7.61
N LEU A 54 9.21 -11.10 7.68
CA LEU A 54 8.48 -11.31 8.92
C LEU A 54 7.70 -12.63 8.85
N PRO A 55 7.70 -13.45 9.92
CA PRO A 55 6.76 -14.54 10.03
C PRO A 55 5.33 -14.02 9.86
N ARG A 56 4.48 -14.82 9.19
CA ARG A 56 3.10 -14.42 8.85
C ARG A 56 2.31 -13.91 10.06
N GLU A 57 2.43 -14.60 11.20
CA GLU A 57 1.72 -14.24 12.42
C GLU A 57 2.20 -12.89 12.99
N VAL A 58 3.51 -12.61 12.93
CA VAL A 58 4.08 -11.32 13.35
C VAL A 58 3.53 -10.19 12.49
N HIS A 59 3.56 -10.36 11.16
CA HIS A 59 3.00 -9.37 10.24
C HIS A 59 1.50 -9.15 10.48
N ARG A 60 0.74 -10.20 10.83
CA ARG A 60 -0.69 -10.05 11.17
C ARG A 60 -0.89 -9.16 12.40
N ARG A 61 -0.10 -9.37 13.46
CA ARG A 61 -0.18 -8.54 14.69
C ARG A 61 0.23 -7.10 14.45
N LEU A 62 1.27 -6.85 13.65
CA LEU A 62 1.64 -5.48 13.29
C LEU A 62 0.51 -4.75 12.55
N ARG A 63 -0.20 -5.43 11.63
CA ARG A 63 -1.36 -4.85 10.95
C ARG A 63 -2.53 -4.58 11.88
N GLU A 64 -2.78 -5.47 12.83
CA GLU A 64 -3.84 -5.30 13.83
C GLU A 64 -3.57 -4.06 14.72
N ILE A 65 -2.32 -3.89 15.17
CA ILE A 65 -1.89 -2.71 15.94
C ILE A 65 -2.05 -1.43 15.10
N ALA A 66 -1.56 -1.47 13.87
CA ALA A 66 -1.63 -0.35 12.93
C ALA A 66 -3.08 0.07 12.66
N PHE A 67 -3.96 -0.89 12.41
CA PHE A 67 -5.39 -0.66 12.20
C PHE A 67 -6.06 -0.06 13.44
N THR A 68 -5.79 -0.61 14.63
CA THR A 68 -6.41 -0.15 15.88
C THR A 68 -5.98 1.28 16.24
N ARG A 69 -4.75 1.65 15.91
CA ARG A 69 -4.17 2.98 16.19
C ARG A 69 -4.35 3.99 15.05
N ASP A 70 -4.99 3.59 13.94
CA ASP A 70 -5.10 4.38 12.70
C ASP A 70 -3.75 4.92 12.19
N VAL A 71 -2.72 4.07 12.22
CA VAL A 71 -1.37 4.38 11.71
C VAL A 71 -0.94 3.35 10.67
N LYS A 72 0.09 3.66 9.87
CA LYS A 72 0.69 2.67 8.96
C LYS A 72 1.60 1.72 9.74
N VAL A 73 1.71 0.48 9.25
CA VAL A 73 2.61 -0.55 9.82
C VAL A 73 4.06 -0.07 9.95
N HIS A 74 4.51 0.80 9.04
CA HIS A 74 5.83 1.40 9.12
C HIS A 74 6.07 2.12 10.44
N ASP A 75 5.10 2.89 10.95
CA ASP A 75 5.30 3.68 12.18
C ASP A 75 5.42 2.78 13.41
N VAL A 76 4.64 1.69 13.44
CA VAL A 76 4.76 0.64 14.47
C VAL A 76 6.14 -0.03 14.42
N ILE A 77 6.66 -0.29 13.21
CA ILE A 77 8.02 -0.83 13.05
C ILE A 77 9.07 0.17 13.56
N MET A 78 8.91 1.47 13.26
CA MET A 78 9.83 2.50 13.72
C MET A 78 9.84 2.64 15.24
N GLU A 79 8.69 2.50 15.90
CA GLU A 79 8.59 2.45 17.38
C GLU A 79 9.40 1.28 17.96
N GLY A 80 9.29 0.08 17.35
CA GLY A 80 10.07 -1.08 17.76
C GLY A 80 11.58 -0.91 17.53
N ILE A 81 11.97 -0.28 16.42
CA ILE A 81 13.38 0.04 16.12
C ILE A 81 13.93 1.04 17.15
N ASP A 82 13.16 2.07 17.47
CA ASP A 82 13.54 3.07 18.47
C ASP A 82 13.78 2.44 19.85
N ALA A 83 12.84 1.61 20.31
CA ALA A 83 12.98 0.87 21.56
C ALA A 83 14.19 -0.06 21.55
N ALA A 84 14.48 -0.72 20.42
CA ALA A 84 15.66 -1.58 20.28
C ALA A 84 16.96 -0.77 20.35
N LEU A 85 17.06 0.37 19.65
CA LEU A 85 18.24 1.24 19.69
C LEU A 85 18.52 1.72 21.12
N GLN A 86 17.51 2.25 21.79
CA GLN A 86 17.65 2.73 23.17
C GLN A 86 18.06 1.60 24.13
N LYS A 87 17.48 0.40 23.99
CA LYS A 87 17.86 -0.77 24.78
C LYS A 87 19.33 -1.15 24.64
N HIS A 88 19.94 -0.86 23.48
CA HIS A 88 21.34 -1.13 23.20
C HIS A 88 22.26 0.07 23.45
N GLY A 89 21.76 1.14 24.09
CA GLY A 89 22.56 2.32 24.44
C GLY A 89 22.77 3.30 23.27
N HIS A 90 22.02 3.16 22.18
CA HIS A 90 22.04 4.10 21.07
C HIS A 90 21.02 5.23 21.28
N PRO A 91 21.23 6.42 20.68
CA PRO A 91 20.23 7.48 20.66
C PRO A 91 18.93 7.04 19.96
N SER A 92 17.84 7.75 20.25
CA SER A 92 16.55 7.53 19.59
C SER A 92 16.63 7.79 18.09
N VAL A 93 15.68 7.24 17.33
CA VAL A 93 15.55 7.45 15.89
C VAL A 93 15.44 8.94 15.56
N GLU A 94 14.76 9.73 16.40
CA GLU A 94 14.61 11.17 16.20
C GLU A 94 15.93 11.91 16.40
N ALA A 95 16.71 11.55 17.44
CA ALA A 95 18.02 12.13 17.67
C ALA A 95 18.97 11.84 16.49
N LEU A 96 19.01 10.60 16.01
CA LEU A 96 19.84 10.20 14.86
C LEU A 96 19.44 10.86 13.54
N LYS A 97 18.17 11.26 13.39
CA LYS A 97 17.72 12.05 12.22
C LYS A 97 18.17 13.52 12.30
N GLY A 98 18.32 14.05 13.51
CA GLY A 98 18.72 15.43 13.78
C GLY A 98 20.23 15.69 13.69
N ASP A 99 21.06 14.67 13.92
CA ASP A 99 22.53 14.78 13.98
C ASP A 99 23.24 14.91 12.61
N LYS A 100 22.54 15.30 11.55
CA LYS A 100 23.16 15.51 10.22
C LYS A 100 23.98 16.81 10.08
N ASN A 101 24.45 17.38 11.19
CA ASN A 101 25.40 18.49 11.22
C ASN A 101 26.60 18.09 12.08
N GLY A 102 27.57 17.40 11.48
CA GLY A 102 28.87 17.08 12.06
C GLY A 102 29.91 16.90 10.96
#